data_AF-R7SNH9-F1
#
_entry.id   AF-R7SNH9-F1
#
_cell.length_a   1.000
_cell.length_b   1.000
_cell.length_c   1.000
_cell.angle_alpha   90.00
_cell.angle_beta   90.00
_cell.angle_gamma   90.00
#
_symmetry.space_group_name_H-M   'P 1'
#
loop_
_entity.id
_entity.type
_entity.pdbx_description
1 polymer ?
#
loop_
_entity_poly.entity_id
_entity_poly.type
_entity_poly.pdbx_seq_one_letter_code
_entity_poly.pdbx_strand_id
1 'polypeptide(L)'
;MPPPPVPPSAQPSAPETTSGRAIAPTTPAPELTTLRTHIQTLTELNNRLQAIRNIPAQLLRPPGSDPSSTLLTHGFKEIAAIADTVRTEKVQDALKAARKSEQADSSGLTSSLRRETLKRRRPPSPDSPQPYRETELKEAVFLPLVESGTSRILLDALPAYIRNHNKSSKNKLHLVAPRKGRELACPLTLRFTCPNVVTVYLTLDYSTDNDQILVVENATAIGSREQKQPHSQSDFMAFQQLSQQLAKVIRSDPSAPLQAYVALLSSYERLFVDICSNCQRVISAEGHVPPVVRKRLLSSSADPKAPQWDVRHVLCKYEPPAPQANPGDHGVENEGEGGGKNGEAGSNA
;
A
#
# COMPACT_ATOMS: atom_id res chain seq x y z
N MET A 1 -47.07 -2.08 11.60
CA MET A 1 -47.28 -0.61 11.51
C MET A 1 -47.26 -0.22 10.05
N PRO A 2 -48.31 0.40 9.52
CA PRO A 2 -48.34 0.87 8.14
C PRO A 2 -47.42 2.09 7.96
N PRO A 3 -46.82 2.30 6.77
CA PRO A 3 -45.98 3.46 6.50
C PRO A 3 -46.82 4.75 6.36
N PRO A 4 -46.24 5.93 6.71
CA PRO A 4 -46.94 7.21 6.61
C PRO A 4 -47.11 7.67 5.15
N PRO A 5 -48.12 8.52 4.87
CA PRO A 5 -48.43 9.00 3.53
C PRO A 5 -47.40 10.02 3.01
N VAL A 6 -47.12 9.94 1.71
CA VAL A 6 -46.20 10.82 0.97
C VAL A 6 -46.89 12.16 0.66
N PRO A 7 -46.22 13.32 0.85
CA PRO A 7 -46.79 14.63 0.49
C PRO A 7 -46.77 14.89 -1.04
N PRO A 8 -47.69 15.71 -1.57
CA PRO A 8 -47.83 15.95 -3.00
C PRO A 8 -46.70 16.84 -3.57
N SER A 9 -46.22 16.45 -4.74
CA SER A 9 -45.23 17.15 -5.56
C SER A 9 -45.68 18.57 -5.92
N ALA A 10 -44.85 19.55 -5.56
CA ALA A 10 -45.00 20.93 -6.02
C ALA A 10 -44.72 21.05 -7.53
N GLN A 11 -45.65 21.66 -8.25
CA GLN A 11 -45.47 22.07 -9.65
C GLN A 11 -44.43 23.19 -9.76
N PRO A 12 -43.50 23.14 -10.74
CA PRO A 12 -42.68 24.29 -11.07
C PRO A 12 -43.44 25.24 -12.01
N SER A 13 -43.63 26.47 -11.54
CA SER A 13 -44.05 27.63 -12.32
C SER A 13 -42.99 28.01 -13.36
N ALA A 14 -43.44 28.39 -14.55
CA ALA A 14 -42.67 29.12 -15.57
C ALA A 14 -43.30 30.53 -15.74
N PRO A 15 -42.74 31.42 -16.58
CA PRO A 15 -41.35 31.86 -16.69
C PRO A 15 -41.25 33.39 -16.52
N GLU A 16 -40.13 33.92 -15.99
CA GLU A 16 -39.86 35.36 -16.05
C GLU A 16 -38.90 35.71 -17.20
N THR A 17 -39.48 36.40 -18.16
CA THR A 17 -38.88 37.11 -19.28
C THR A 17 -37.90 38.17 -18.77
N THR A 18 -36.62 38.07 -19.15
CA THR A 18 -35.72 39.23 -19.12
C THR A 18 -35.01 39.37 -20.47
N SER A 19 -35.43 40.40 -21.21
CA SER A 19 -34.83 40.89 -22.44
C SER A 19 -33.40 41.37 -22.21
N GLY A 20 -32.49 40.98 -23.10
CA GLY A 20 -31.09 41.42 -23.07
C GLY A 20 -30.31 41.12 -24.35
N ARG A 21 -30.65 41.82 -25.44
CA ARG A 21 -29.74 42.26 -26.53
C ARG A 21 -28.90 41.17 -27.23
N ALA A 22 -29.50 40.56 -28.26
CA ALA A 22 -28.79 39.78 -29.27
C ALA A 22 -28.04 40.71 -30.23
N ILE A 23 -26.70 40.70 -30.19
CA ILE A 23 -25.85 41.03 -31.33
C ILE A 23 -25.58 39.69 -32.01
N ALA A 24 -26.19 39.45 -33.17
CA ALA A 24 -25.94 38.27 -33.97
C ALA A 24 -24.54 38.38 -34.62
N PRO A 25 -23.60 37.47 -34.36
CA PRO A 25 -22.41 37.35 -35.19
C PRO A 25 -22.79 36.54 -36.42
N THR A 26 -22.89 37.21 -37.57
CA THR A 26 -22.89 36.58 -38.89
C THR A 26 -21.53 35.90 -39.10
N THR A 27 -21.37 34.68 -38.60
CA THR A 27 -20.21 33.84 -38.90
C THR A 27 -20.26 33.45 -40.37
N PRO A 28 -19.20 33.67 -41.15
CA PRO A 28 -19.17 33.34 -42.57
C PRO A 28 -19.29 31.82 -42.76
N ALA A 29 -20.16 31.39 -43.69
CA ALA A 29 -20.39 29.98 -44.06
C ALA A 29 -19.14 29.06 -44.15
N PRO A 30 -17.94 29.50 -44.61
CA PRO A 30 -16.72 28.67 -44.60
C PRO A 30 -16.19 28.31 -43.20
N GLU A 31 -16.46 29.10 -42.16
CA GLU A 31 -16.02 28.78 -40.79
C GLU A 31 -16.83 27.62 -40.19
N LEU A 32 -18.10 27.51 -40.55
CA LEU A 32 -18.95 26.41 -40.10
C LEU A 32 -18.55 25.07 -40.70
N THR A 33 -18.11 25.04 -41.96
CA THR A 33 -17.67 23.80 -42.60
C THR A 33 -16.35 23.31 -42.02
N THR A 34 -15.38 24.21 -41.80
CA THR A 34 -14.10 23.89 -41.14
C THR A 34 -14.32 23.39 -39.71
N LEU A 35 -15.19 24.04 -38.92
CA LEU A 35 -15.52 23.59 -37.57
C LEU A 35 -16.16 22.18 -37.55
N ARG A 36 -17.07 21.88 -38.49
CA ARG A 36 -17.63 20.53 -38.63
C ARG A 36 -16.56 19.49 -38.95
N THR A 37 -15.62 19.80 -39.84
CA THR A 37 -14.51 18.88 -40.15
C THR A 37 -13.58 18.64 -38.97
N HIS A 38 -13.30 19.67 -38.15
CA HIS A 38 -12.51 19.51 -36.93
C HIS A 38 -13.23 18.63 -35.90
N ILE A 39 -14.53 18.87 -35.66
CA ILE A 39 -15.34 18.05 -34.73
C ILE A 39 -15.35 16.59 -35.19
N GLN A 40 -15.56 16.33 -36.47
CA GLN A 40 -15.57 14.96 -37.00
C GLN A 40 -14.22 14.27 -36.80
N THR A 41 -13.12 14.98 -37.08
CA THR A 41 -11.75 14.48 -36.92
C THR A 41 -11.43 14.13 -35.46
N LEU A 42 -11.79 15.00 -34.51
CA LEU A 42 -11.58 14.77 -33.08
C LEU A 42 -12.49 13.66 -32.54
N THR A 43 -13.70 13.53 -33.07
CA THR A 43 -14.64 12.46 -32.71
C THR A 43 -14.11 11.10 -33.15
N GLU A 44 -13.60 10.99 -34.38
CA GLU A 44 -12.99 9.76 -34.87
C GLU A 44 -11.75 9.38 -34.04
N LEU A 45 -10.88 10.34 -33.73
CA LEU A 45 -9.72 10.11 -32.88
C LEU A 45 -10.12 9.60 -31.48
N ASN A 46 -11.12 10.23 -30.86
CA ASN A 46 -11.61 9.80 -29.55
C ASN A 46 -12.19 8.37 -29.61
N ASN A 47 -12.96 8.02 -30.65
CA ASN A 47 -13.49 6.67 -30.82
C ASN A 47 -12.37 5.63 -30.93
N ARG A 48 -11.31 5.92 -31.70
CA ARG A 48 -10.12 5.04 -31.79
C ARG A 48 -9.40 4.91 -30.45
N LEU A 49 -9.23 6.00 -29.71
CA LEU A 49 -8.63 5.97 -28.36
C LEU A 49 -9.46 5.15 -27.36
N GLN A 50 -10.80 5.20 -27.43
CA GLN A 50 -11.66 4.38 -26.60
C GLN A 50 -11.54 2.89 -26.93
N ALA A 51 -11.40 2.54 -28.21
CA ALA A 51 -11.16 1.15 -28.61
C ALA A 51 -9.86 0.59 -28.00
N ILE A 52 -8.77 1.37 -28.02
CA ILE A 52 -7.49 0.96 -27.42
C ILE A 52 -7.56 0.88 -25.89
N ARG A 53 -8.32 1.76 -25.23
CA ARG A 53 -8.47 1.73 -23.76
C ARG A 53 -9.07 0.45 -23.20
N ASN A 54 -9.67 -0.41 -24.04
CA ASN A 54 -10.18 -1.71 -23.63
C ASN A 54 -9.13 -2.83 -23.70
N ILE A 55 -7.98 -2.60 -24.33
CA ILE A 55 -6.85 -3.54 -24.47
C ILE A 55 -5.97 -3.71 -23.20
N PRO A 56 -5.83 -2.74 -22.26
CA PRO A 56 -4.81 -2.80 -21.19
C PRO A 56 -4.93 -3.97 -20.22
N ALA A 57 -6.14 -4.48 -19.95
CA ALA A 57 -6.32 -5.60 -19.03
C ALA A 57 -5.64 -6.89 -19.53
N GLN A 58 -5.45 -7.02 -20.84
CA GLN A 58 -4.82 -8.18 -21.47
C GLN A 58 -3.29 -8.03 -21.53
N LEU A 59 -2.77 -6.80 -21.60
CA LEU A 59 -1.33 -6.49 -21.64
C LEU A 59 -0.66 -6.56 -20.27
N LEU A 60 -1.42 -6.43 -19.19
CA LEU A 60 -0.91 -6.49 -17.81
C LEU A 60 -0.84 -7.92 -17.24
N ARG A 61 -1.19 -8.94 -18.02
CA ARG A 61 -1.13 -10.33 -17.57
C ARG A 61 0.34 -10.83 -17.64
N PRO A 62 0.90 -11.36 -16.54
CA PRO A 62 2.30 -11.80 -16.51
C PRO A 62 2.57 -12.92 -17.54
N PRO A 63 3.77 -12.96 -18.14
CA PRO A 63 4.15 -13.94 -19.17
C PRO A 63 4.35 -15.32 -18.54
N GLY A 64 3.25 -16.02 -18.26
CA GLY A 64 3.25 -17.34 -17.60
C GLY A 64 2.46 -18.43 -18.33
N SER A 65 1.69 -18.10 -19.36
CA SER A 65 0.90 -19.10 -20.09
C SER A 65 0.83 -18.77 -21.59
N ASP A 66 1.57 -19.54 -22.36
CA ASP A 66 1.49 -19.77 -23.80
C ASP A 66 1.76 -18.63 -24.82
N PRO A 67 2.49 -18.94 -25.91
CA PRO A 67 2.94 -17.98 -26.91
C PRO A 67 1.86 -17.70 -27.97
N SER A 68 0.78 -17.01 -27.62
CA SER A 68 -0.04 -16.31 -28.64
C SER A 68 0.41 -14.85 -28.77
N SER A 69 1.65 -14.67 -29.25
CA SER A 69 2.30 -13.35 -29.44
C SER A 69 1.63 -12.46 -30.51
N THR A 70 0.65 -12.97 -31.25
CA THR A 70 -0.04 -12.27 -32.33
C THR A 70 -0.97 -11.16 -31.83
N LEU A 71 -1.64 -11.36 -30.69
CA LEU A 71 -2.54 -10.33 -30.13
C LEU A 71 -1.77 -9.15 -29.53
N LEU A 72 -0.65 -9.43 -28.86
CA LEU A 72 0.23 -8.39 -28.31
C LEU A 72 0.84 -7.55 -29.43
N THR A 73 1.36 -8.19 -30.47
CA THR A 73 1.93 -7.49 -31.63
C THR A 73 0.89 -6.66 -32.39
N HIS A 74 -0.36 -7.13 -32.49
CA HIS A 74 -1.47 -6.34 -33.03
C HIS A 74 -1.76 -5.10 -32.17
N GLY A 75 -1.87 -5.27 -30.85
CA GLY A 75 -2.13 -4.16 -29.93
C GLY A 75 -1.04 -3.07 -29.99
N PHE A 76 0.24 -3.46 -30.04
CA PHE A 76 1.33 -2.49 -30.19
C PHE A 76 1.32 -1.79 -31.56
N LYS A 77 0.96 -2.49 -32.64
CA LYS A 77 0.79 -1.89 -33.98
C LYS A 77 -0.36 -0.88 -34.01
N GLU A 78 -1.48 -1.17 -33.36
CA GLU A 78 -2.60 -0.22 -33.26
C GLU A 78 -2.21 1.03 -32.46
N ILE A 79 -1.49 0.87 -31.34
CA ILE A 79 -0.99 1.99 -30.55
C ILE A 79 -0.06 2.88 -31.39
N ALA A 80 0.84 2.29 -32.18
CA ALA A 80 1.72 3.02 -33.09
C ALA A 80 0.92 3.76 -34.17
N ALA A 81 -0.08 3.12 -34.78
CA ALA A 81 -0.93 3.75 -35.79
C ALA A 81 -1.73 4.94 -35.23
N ILE A 82 -2.20 4.89 -33.97
CA ILE A 82 -2.82 6.04 -33.31
C ILE A 82 -1.79 7.15 -33.07
N ALA A 83 -0.58 6.81 -32.61
CA ALA A 83 0.47 7.80 -32.41
C ALA A 83 0.78 8.57 -33.71
N ASP A 84 0.84 7.87 -34.84
CA ASP A 84 1.04 8.50 -36.15
C ASP A 84 -0.17 9.32 -36.58
N THR A 85 -1.40 8.83 -36.34
CA THR A 85 -2.64 9.58 -36.59
C THR A 85 -2.66 10.89 -35.81
N VAL A 86 -2.27 10.86 -34.53
CA VAL A 86 -2.19 12.06 -33.67
C VAL A 86 -1.17 13.06 -34.21
N ARG A 87 -0.06 12.60 -34.79
CA ARG A 87 0.97 13.46 -35.37
C ARG A 87 0.58 14.11 -36.70
N THR A 88 -0.48 13.63 -37.37
CA THR A 88 -0.93 14.23 -38.63
C THR A 88 -1.37 15.69 -38.44
N GLU A 89 -1.06 16.53 -39.43
CA GLU A 89 -1.33 17.96 -39.41
C GLU A 89 -2.83 18.26 -39.21
N LYS A 90 -3.72 17.49 -39.88
CA LYS A 90 -5.18 17.62 -39.74
C LYS A 90 -5.65 17.48 -38.29
N VAL A 91 -5.12 16.49 -37.56
CA VAL A 91 -5.48 16.26 -36.16
C VAL A 91 -4.86 17.33 -35.27
N GLN A 92 -3.59 17.69 -35.51
CA GLN A 92 -2.91 18.74 -34.75
C GLN A 92 -3.60 20.10 -34.89
N ASP A 93 -4.06 20.45 -36.08
CA ASP A 93 -4.75 21.72 -36.32
C ASP A 93 -6.15 21.72 -35.72
N ALA A 94 -6.88 20.61 -35.78
CA ALA A 94 -8.14 20.45 -35.07
C ALA A 94 -7.94 20.58 -33.53
N LEU A 95 -6.88 20.00 -32.97
CA LEU A 95 -6.54 20.12 -31.54
C LEU A 95 -6.13 21.54 -31.15
N LYS A 96 -5.32 22.24 -31.97
CA LYS A 96 -4.98 23.65 -31.75
C LYS A 96 -6.21 24.55 -31.81
N ALA A 97 -7.10 24.32 -32.79
CA ALA A 97 -8.34 25.06 -32.92
C ALA A 97 -9.26 24.83 -31.72
N ALA A 98 -9.39 23.58 -31.25
CA ALA A 98 -10.13 23.26 -30.04
C ALA A 98 -9.56 23.98 -28.80
N ARG A 99 -8.23 24.01 -28.63
CA ARG A 99 -7.57 24.72 -27.53
C ARG A 99 -7.80 26.23 -27.57
N LYS A 100 -7.76 26.84 -28.77
CA LYS A 100 -8.09 28.26 -28.94
C LYS A 100 -9.55 28.54 -28.60
N SER A 101 -10.47 27.66 -29.01
CA SER A 101 -11.88 27.76 -28.67
C SER A 101 -12.12 27.66 -27.16
N GLU A 102 -11.43 26.74 -26.47
CA GLU A 102 -11.50 26.59 -25.01
C GLU A 102 -10.99 27.84 -24.28
N GLN A 103 -9.94 28.48 -24.78
CA GLN A 103 -9.42 29.75 -24.22
C GLN A 103 -10.32 30.95 -24.50
N ALA A 104 -11.02 30.95 -25.63
CA ALA A 104 -11.97 32.00 -25.99
C ALA A 104 -13.32 31.86 -25.26
N ASP A 105 -13.62 30.67 -24.75
CA ASP A 105 -14.85 30.40 -24.01
C ASP A 105 -14.73 30.88 -22.55
N SER A 106 -15.25 32.08 -22.28
CA SER A 106 -15.29 32.65 -20.94
C SER A 106 -16.44 32.14 -20.07
N SER A 107 -17.23 31.16 -20.56
CA SER A 107 -18.45 30.69 -19.87
C SER A 107 -18.19 29.98 -18.54
N GLY A 108 -16.93 29.70 -18.18
CA GLY A 108 -16.58 29.01 -16.93
C GLY A 108 -17.10 27.57 -16.86
N LEU A 109 -17.66 27.05 -17.97
CA LEU A 109 -18.09 25.67 -18.13
C LEU A 109 -16.86 24.79 -18.29
N THR A 110 -16.13 24.57 -17.19
CA THR A 110 -15.06 23.58 -17.17
C THR A 110 -15.63 22.26 -17.67
N SER A 111 -14.93 21.60 -18.60
CA SER A 111 -15.34 20.37 -19.30
C SER A 111 -15.49 19.13 -18.39
N SER A 112 -15.63 19.34 -17.08
CA SER A 112 -15.92 18.35 -16.04
C SER A 112 -17.35 17.74 -16.11
N LEU A 113 -18.15 18.08 -17.12
CA LEU A 113 -19.51 17.54 -17.32
C LEU A 113 -19.58 16.01 -17.38
N ARG A 114 -18.51 15.33 -17.81
CA ARG A 114 -18.45 13.85 -17.81
C ARG A 114 -18.48 13.27 -16.39
N ARG A 115 -18.05 14.02 -15.37
CA ARG A 115 -18.04 13.57 -13.97
C ARG A 115 -19.38 13.80 -13.27
N GLU A 116 -20.20 14.75 -13.75
CA GLU A 116 -21.53 15.02 -13.17
C GLU A 116 -22.65 14.14 -13.73
N THR A 117 -22.66 13.87 -15.03
CA THR A 117 -23.73 13.08 -15.67
C THR A 117 -23.73 11.60 -15.26
N LEU A 118 -22.60 11.07 -14.77
CA LEU A 118 -22.51 9.72 -14.20
C LEU A 118 -23.06 9.58 -12.78
N LYS A 119 -23.40 10.68 -12.10
CA LYS A 119 -24.01 10.65 -10.75
C LYS A 119 -25.54 10.54 -10.79
N ARG A 120 -26.19 10.93 -11.89
CA ARG A 120 -27.67 11.00 -11.98
C ARG A 120 -28.37 9.73 -12.48
N ARG A 121 -27.64 8.75 -13.03
CA ARG A 121 -28.21 7.48 -13.53
C ARG A 121 -27.85 6.24 -12.73
N ARG A 122 -27.14 6.40 -11.60
CA ARG A 122 -26.95 5.27 -10.70
C ARG A 122 -28.22 5.10 -9.88
N PRO A 123 -28.73 3.87 -9.64
CA PRO A 123 -29.64 3.65 -8.53
C PRO A 123 -29.03 4.27 -7.26
N PRO A 124 -29.83 4.72 -6.29
CA PRO A 124 -29.32 5.28 -5.04
C PRO A 124 -28.19 4.38 -4.57
N SER A 125 -26.98 4.94 -4.48
CA SER A 125 -25.83 4.14 -4.10
C SER A 125 -26.20 3.48 -2.77
N PRO A 126 -26.07 2.16 -2.63
CA PRO A 126 -26.32 1.50 -1.36
C PRO A 126 -25.63 2.33 -0.28
N ASP A 127 -26.34 2.57 0.83
CA ASP A 127 -25.94 3.48 1.91
C ASP A 127 -24.42 3.51 2.01
N SER A 128 -23.85 4.71 1.80
CA SER A 128 -22.39 4.91 1.75
C SER A 128 -21.79 4.04 2.82
N PRO A 129 -20.88 3.10 2.47
CA PRO A 129 -20.37 2.11 3.42
C PRO A 129 -20.02 2.86 4.69
N GLN A 130 -20.61 2.43 5.81
CA GLN A 130 -20.48 3.13 7.10
C GLN A 130 -19.03 3.61 7.24
N PRO A 131 -18.81 4.88 7.62
CA PRO A 131 -17.46 5.42 7.77
C PRO A 131 -16.63 4.37 8.48
N TYR A 132 -15.55 3.95 7.80
CA TYR A 132 -14.77 2.77 8.12
C TYR A 132 -14.69 2.67 9.63
N ARG A 133 -15.42 1.73 10.24
CA ARG A 133 -15.34 1.56 11.69
C ARG A 133 -13.87 1.29 11.93
N GLU A 134 -13.22 2.17 12.68
CA GLU A 134 -11.86 1.97 13.16
C GLU A 134 -11.90 0.58 13.77
N THR A 135 -11.35 -0.37 13.02
CA THR A 135 -11.43 -1.77 13.40
C THR A 135 -10.63 -1.79 14.66
N GLU A 136 -11.29 -1.97 15.81
CA GLU A 136 -10.66 -1.89 17.12
C GLU A 136 -9.36 -2.68 17.04
N LEU A 137 -8.25 -1.95 16.93
CA LEU A 137 -6.92 -2.49 16.79
C LEU A 137 -6.59 -3.02 18.18
N LYS A 138 -7.20 -4.14 18.53
CA LYS A 138 -6.84 -4.98 19.66
C LYS A 138 -5.54 -5.69 19.30
N GLU A 139 -4.53 -4.91 18.92
CA GLU A 139 -3.21 -5.39 18.61
C GLU A 139 -2.41 -5.35 19.91
N ALA A 140 -2.10 -6.56 20.38
CA ALA A 140 -1.11 -6.76 21.42
C ALA A 140 0.15 -5.96 21.09
N VAL A 141 0.73 -5.32 22.11
CA VAL A 141 1.99 -4.57 22.04
C VAL A 141 3.01 -5.37 21.23
N PHE A 142 3.26 -4.91 20.00
CA PHE A 142 4.03 -5.68 19.01
C PHE A 142 5.52 -5.70 19.36
N LEU A 143 6.04 -4.56 19.80
CA LEU A 143 7.43 -4.41 20.17
C LEU A 143 7.69 -5.01 21.55
N PRO A 144 8.91 -5.50 21.82
CA PRO A 144 9.29 -5.88 23.17
C PRO A 144 9.07 -4.72 24.12
N LEU A 145 8.36 -4.99 25.22
CA LEU A 145 8.32 -4.05 26.34
C LEU A 145 9.77 -3.86 26.74
N VAL A 146 10.26 -2.64 26.53
CA VAL A 146 11.64 -2.30 26.83
C VAL A 146 11.88 -2.60 28.29
N GLU A 147 12.93 -3.39 28.54
CA GLU A 147 13.26 -3.85 29.90
C GLU A 147 13.24 -2.65 30.84
N SER A 148 12.50 -2.80 31.94
CA SER A 148 12.35 -1.79 32.98
C SER A 148 13.74 -1.37 33.46
N GLY A 149 14.24 -0.23 32.97
CA GLY A 149 15.60 0.24 33.22
C GLY A 149 16.32 0.78 31.99
N THR A 150 15.86 0.46 30.78
CA THR A 150 16.42 1.06 29.56
C THR A 150 15.93 2.50 29.44
N SER A 151 16.80 3.46 29.71
CA SER A 151 16.47 4.87 29.62
C SER A 151 16.10 5.25 28.18
N ARG A 152 14.96 5.95 28.01
CA ARG A 152 14.52 6.45 26.70
C ARG A 152 15.55 7.45 26.18
N ILE A 153 15.86 7.39 24.89
CA ILE A 153 16.90 8.26 24.30
C ILE A 153 16.33 9.67 24.13
N LEU A 154 16.95 10.61 24.83
CA LEU A 154 16.77 12.04 24.61
C LEU A 154 17.57 12.52 23.41
N LEU A 155 17.18 13.66 22.85
CA LEU A 155 17.86 14.27 21.71
C LEU A 155 19.37 14.46 21.94
N ASP A 156 19.76 14.97 23.10
CA ASP A 156 21.16 15.22 23.46
C ASP A 156 21.97 13.94 23.64
N ALA A 157 21.29 12.84 24.02
CA ALA A 157 21.90 11.53 24.20
C ALA A 157 22.03 10.73 22.89
N LEU A 158 21.33 11.14 21.82
CA LEU A 158 21.31 10.41 20.55
C LEU A 158 22.70 10.23 19.92
N PRO A 159 23.61 11.23 19.87
CA PRO A 159 24.96 11.03 19.34
C PRO A 159 25.78 10.01 20.14
N ALA A 160 25.62 9.98 21.47
CA ALA A 160 26.30 9.02 22.32
C ALA A 160 25.77 7.59 22.09
N TYR A 161 24.45 7.44 21.99
CA TYR A 161 23.81 6.18 21.65
C TYR A 161 24.30 5.64 20.30
N ILE A 162 24.33 6.47 19.25
CA ILE A 162 24.80 6.08 17.90
C ILE A 162 26.25 5.58 17.96
N ARG A 163 27.14 6.28 18.67
CA ARG A 163 28.54 5.84 18.84
C ARG A 163 28.64 4.51 19.55
N ASN A 164 27.87 4.31 20.62
CA ASN A 164 27.89 3.07 21.39
C ASN A 164 27.35 1.90 20.56
N HIS A 165 26.22 2.08 19.89
CA HIS A 165 25.65 1.08 18.98
C HIS A 165 26.64 0.71 17.86
N ASN A 166 27.24 1.70 17.19
CA ASN A 166 28.16 1.44 16.08
C ASN A 166 29.46 0.73 16.50
N LYS A 167 29.83 0.80 17.79
CA LYS A 167 30.95 0.05 18.37
C LYS A 167 30.59 -1.39 18.66
N SER A 168 29.39 -1.65 19.20
CA SER A 168 28.96 -2.97 19.65
C SER A 168 28.30 -3.82 18.55
N SER A 169 27.76 -3.20 17.50
CA SER A 169 27.01 -3.89 16.47
C SER A 169 27.63 -3.78 15.07
N LYS A 170 27.32 -4.80 14.25
CA LYS A 170 27.69 -4.83 12.83
C LYS A 170 26.89 -3.80 12.03
N ASN A 171 25.64 -3.59 12.42
CA ASN A 171 24.74 -2.60 11.82
C ASN A 171 25.20 -1.18 12.17
N LYS A 172 25.01 -0.24 11.25
CA LYS A 172 25.48 1.14 11.44
C LYS A 172 24.31 2.11 11.50
N LEU A 173 24.40 3.06 12.42
CA LEU A 173 23.50 4.19 12.58
C LEU A 173 24.22 5.47 12.18
N HIS A 174 23.56 6.30 11.38
CA HIS A 174 24.08 7.59 10.94
C HIS A 174 22.97 8.63 10.91
N LEU A 175 23.22 9.82 11.47
CA LEU A 175 22.33 10.96 11.29
C LEU A 175 22.49 11.53 9.87
N VAL A 176 21.38 11.67 9.15
CA VAL A 176 21.31 12.36 7.86
C VAL A 176 21.12 13.84 8.15
N ALA A 177 22.17 14.51 8.63
CA ALA A 177 22.12 15.93 8.95
C ALA A 177 22.43 16.78 7.69
N PRO A 178 21.66 17.87 7.43
CA PRO A 178 21.86 18.68 6.25
C PRO A 178 23.17 19.49 6.27
N ARG A 179 23.75 19.81 7.45
CA ARG A 179 25.03 20.55 7.57
C ARG A 179 25.77 20.22 8.87
N LYS A 180 27.11 20.14 8.82
CA LYS A 180 27.98 20.03 10.00
C LYS A 180 27.87 21.32 10.83
N GLY A 181 27.66 21.21 12.14
CA GLY A 181 27.68 22.34 13.07
C GLY A 181 26.32 22.99 13.38
N ARG A 182 25.21 22.49 12.83
CA ARG A 182 23.86 22.90 13.28
C ARG A 182 23.47 22.06 14.49
N GLU A 183 22.83 22.70 15.48
CA GLU A 183 22.15 21.99 16.56
C GLU A 183 21.11 21.03 15.99
N LEU A 184 20.98 19.86 16.61
CA LEU A 184 20.00 18.86 16.19
C LEU A 184 18.61 19.38 16.55
N ALA A 185 17.66 19.29 15.62
CA ALA A 185 16.27 19.66 15.83
C ALA A 185 15.36 18.70 15.04
N CYS A 186 14.23 18.34 15.63
CA CYS A 186 13.23 17.50 14.96
C CYS A 186 12.50 18.27 13.84
N PRO A 187 12.05 17.58 12.77
CA PRO A 187 12.21 16.14 12.53
C PRO A 187 13.64 15.78 12.10
N LEU A 188 14.14 14.65 12.61
CA LEU A 188 15.47 14.13 12.30
C LEU A 188 15.38 12.87 11.46
N THR A 189 16.28 12.71 10.48
CA THR A 189 16.38 11.46 9.73
C THR A 189 17.58 10.65 10.21
N LEU A 190 17.32 9.47 10.78
CA LEU A 190 18.32 8.51 11.20
C LEU A 190 18.41 7.37 10.16
N ARG A 191 19.57 7.20 9.56
CA ARG A 191 19.87 6.10 8.64
C ARG A 191 20.41 4.90 9.40
N PHE A 192 19.66 3.82 9.42
CA PHE A 192 20.10 2.49 9.83
C PHE A 192 20.59 1.72 8.60
N THR A 193 21.77 1.11 8.67
CA THR A 193 22.37 0.35 7.58
C THR A 193 22.71 -1.04 8.08
N CYS A 194 22.07 -2.04 7.46
CA CYS A 194 22.46 -3.43 7.54
C CYS A 194 23.31 -3.77 6.30
N PRO A 195 24.63 -4.01 6.45
CA PRO A 195 25.53 -4.22 5.33
C PRO A 195 25.04 -5.31 4.38
N ASN A 196 25.05 -5.01 3.07
CA ASN A 196 24.61 -5.92 1.99
C ASN A 196 23.14 -6.37 2.04
N VAL A 197 22.32 -5.85 2.96
CA VAL A 197 20.91 -6.24 3.09
C VAL A 197 20.00 -5.07 2.81
N VAL A 198 19.94 -4.09 3.72
CA VAL A 198 18.95 -3.01 3.66
C VAL A 198 19.50 -1.74 4.33
N THR A 199 19.11 -0.59 3.79
CA THR A 199 19.22 0.70 4.46
C THR A 199 17.81 1.18 4.81
N VAL A 200 17.58 1.51 6.07
CA VAL A 200 16.30 2.03 6.55
C VAL A 200 16.49 3.46 7.04
N TYR A 201 15.69 4.37 6.51
CA TYR A 201 15.61 5.75 6.98
C TYR A 201 14.46 5.87 7.95
N LEU A 202 14.78 6.21 9.20
CA LEU A 202 13.83 6.47 10.27
C LEU A 202 13.67 7.98 10.42
N THR A 203 12.43 8.47 10.35
CA THR A 203 12.10 9.84 10.76
C THR A 203 11.79 9.83 12.25
N LEU A 204 12.56 10.62 13.01
CA LEU A 204 12.41 10.79 14.44
C LEU A 204 11.76 12.14 14.71
N ASP A 205 10.82 12.15 15.65
CA ASP A 205 10.19 13.37 16.15
C ASP A 205 10.10 13.34 17.69
N TYR A 206 9.66 14.43 18.29
CA TYR A 206 9.35 14.49 19.71
C TYR A 206 8.05 13.74 20.02
N SER A 207 8.05 13.02 21.14
CA SER A 207 6.80 12.49 21.69
C SER A 207 5.88 13.63 22.10
N THR A 208 4.60 13.54 21.76
CA THR A 208 3.57 14.50 22.19
C THR A 208 3.38 14.52 23.71
N ASP A 209 3.74 13.44 24.39
CA ASP A 209 3.52 13.29 25.83
C ASP A 209 4.69 13.86 26.64
N ASN A 210 5.86 13.98 26.02
CA ASN A 210 7.08 14.46 26.67
C ASN A 210 8.04 15.01 25.61
N ASP A 211 8.14 16.35 25.55
CA ASP A 211 8.83 17.15 24.54
C ASP A 211 10.34 16.87 24.37
N GLN A 212 10.91 15.89 25.07
CA GLN A 212 12.33 15.56 24.98
C GLN A 212 12.62 14.12 24.56
N ILE A 213 11.60 13.24 24.52
CA ILE A 213 11.76 11.84 24.16
C ILE A 213 11.61 11.68 22.66
N LEU A 214 12.58 11.03 22.02
CA LEU A 214 12.52 10.73 20.59
C LEU A 214 11.65 9.49 20.32
N VAL A 215 10.68 9.66 19.44
CA VAL A 215 9.83 8.60 18.88
C VAL A 215 10.11 8.43 17.39
N VAL A 216 9.79 7.25 16.86
CA VAL A 216 9.90 6.97 15.41
C VAL A 216 8.54 7.22 14.78
N GLU A 217 8.46 8.22 13.91
CA GLU A 217 7.22 8.58 13.21
C GLU A 217 7.04 7.77 11.92
N ASN A 218 8.14 7.54 11.19
CA ASN A 218 8.10 6.86 9.89
C ASN A 218 9.39 6.06 9.65
N ALA A 219 9.28 5.02 8.83
CA ALA A 219 10.40 4.20 8.39
C ALA A 219 10.28 3.84 6.91
N THR A 220 11.33 4.13 6.14
CA THR A 220 11.42 3.78 4.72
C THR A 220 12.62 2.86 4.49
N ALA A 221 12.37 1.66 4.00
CA ALA A 221 13.39 0.67 3.68
C ALA A 221 13.76 0.71 2.18
N ILE A 222 15.06 0.73 1.92
CA ILE A 222 15.69 0.84 0.60
C ILE A 222 16.83 -0.18 0.52
N GLY A 223 17.03 -0.78 -0.64
CA GLY A 223 18.13 -1.71 -0.88
C GLY A 223 19.49 -1.05 -0.70
N SER A 224 20.46 -1.79 -0.15
CA SER A 224 21.80 -1.27 0.15
C SER A 224 22.55 -0.65 -1.04
N ARG A 225 22.17 -1.02 -2.28
CA ARG A 225 22.77 -0.54 -3.53
C ARG A 225 21.92 0.51 -4.25
N GLU A 226 20.72 0.80 -3.76
CA GLU A 226 19.83 1.81 -4.36
C GLU A 226 20.28 3.22 -3.94
N GLN A 227 20.51 4.11 -4.91
CA GLN A 227 20.83 5.51 -4.65
C GLN A 227 19.56 6.36 -4.61
N LYS A 228 18.75 6.12 -3.59
CA LYS A 228 17.42 6.71 -3.41
C LYS A 228 17.41 7.67 -2.22
N GLN A 229 16.58 8.71 -2.28
CA GLN A 229 16.43 9.69 -1.19
C GLN A 229 15.66 9.07 -0.01
N PRO A 230 15.83 9.56 1.22
CA PRO A 230 15.20 9.00 2.42
C PRO A 230 13.67 8.84 2.36
N HIS A 231 12.99 9.71 1.60
CA HIS A 231 11.53 9.70 1.46
C HIS A 231 11.03 9.06 0.16
N SER A 232 11.94 8.50 -0.64
CA SER A 232 11.57 7.84 -1.89
C SER A 232 11.30 6.36 -1.68
N GLN A 233 10.40 5.80 -2.48
CA GLN A 233 10.09 4.38 -2.44
C GLN A 233 11.19 3.57 -3.16
N SER A 234 11.48 2.39 -2.62
CA SER A 234 12.36 1.40 -3.24
C SER A 234 11.78 0.89 -4.56
N ASP A 235 12.64 0.57 -5.52
CA ASP A 235 12.25 -0.07 -6.79
C ASP A 235 12.02 -1.59 -6.62
N PHE A 236 12.55 -2.19 -5.56
CA PHE A 236 12.36 -3.61 -5.26
C PHE A 236 11.16 -3.86 -4.34
N MET A 237 10.31 -4.82 -4.72
CA MET A 237 9.12 -5.21 -3.95
C MET A 237 9.44 -5.64 -2.51
N ALA A 238 10.57 -6.29 -2.28
CA ALA A 238 10.96 -6.74 -0.95
C ALA A 238 11.05 -5.58 0.05
N PHE A 239 11.69 -4.48 -0.34
CA PHE A 239 11.84 -3.31 0.55
C PHE A 239 10.60 -2.42 0.57
N GLN A 240 9.78 -2.41 -0.50
CA GLN A 240 8.44 -1.80 -0.45
C GLN A 240 7.57 -2.49 0.60
N GLN A 241 7.52 -3.83 0.59
CA GLN A 241 6.77 -4.60 1.58
C GLN A 241 7.35 -4.45 2.99
N LEU A 242 8.68 -4.44 3.13
CA LEU A 242 9.31 -4.17 4.42
C LEU A 242 8.93 -2.78 4.97
N SER A 243 8.97 -1.74 4.14
CA SER A 243 8.54 -0.38 4.52
C SER A 243 7.07 -0.39 5.01
N GLN A 244 6.19 -1.08 4.29
CA GLN A 244 4.79 -1.23 4.68
C GLN A 244 4.62 -1.98 6.01
N GLN A 245 5.42 -3.02 6.27
CA GLN A 245 5.39 -3.73 7.55
C GLN A 245 5.89 -2.85 8.69
N LEU A 246 7.00 -2.13 8.52
CA LEU A 246 7.51 -1.18 9.52
C LEU A 246 6.47 -0.09 9.81
N ALA A 247 5.79 0.45 8.80
CA ALA A 247 4.71 1.42 8.99
C ALA A 247 3.49 0.85 9.73
N LYS A 248 3.23 -0.46 9.68
CA LYS A 248 2.20 -1.11 10.52
C LYS A 248 2.66 -1.20 11.96
N VAL A 249 3.92 -1.58 12.19
CA VAL A 249 4.52 -1.66 13.53
C VAL A 249 4.56 -0.30 14.21
N ILE A 250 4.95 0.75 13.49
CA ILE A 250 5.00 2.11 14.04
C ILE A 250 3.62 2.60 14.45
N ARG A 251 2.59 2.30 13.66
CA ARG A 251 1.21 2.69 13.98
C ARG A 251 0.61 1.89 15.13
N SER A 252 1.01 0.63 15.32
CA SER A 252 0.51 -0.19 16.42
C SER A 252 1.18 0.16 17.76
N ASP A 253 2.41 0.67 17.75
CA ASP A 253 3.11 1.13 18.95
C ASP A 253 3.87 2.45 18.71
N PRO A 254 3.15 3.58 18.57
CA PRO A 254 3.77 4.89 18.26
C PRO A 254 4.63 5.41 19.40
N SER A 255 4.41 4.94 20.62
CA SER A 255 5.14 5.34 21.83
C SER A 255 6.44 4.55 22.06
N ALA A 256 6.70 3.54 21.23
CA ALA A 256 7.86 2.69 21.40
C ALA A 256 9.17 3.49 21.28
N PRO A 257 10.16 3.21 22.13
CA PRO A 257 11.42 3.92 22.10
C PRO A 257 12.27 3.47 20.90
N LEU A 258 13.13 4.37 20.41
CA LEU A 258 14.03 4.14 19.29
C LEU A 258 14.81 2.81 19.38
N GLN A 259 15.23 2.42 20.59
CA GLN A 259 15.96 1.17 20.82
C GLN A 259 15.18 -0.07 20.39
N ALA A 260 13.86 -0.11 20.61
CA ALA A 260 13.02 -1.23 20.22
C ALA A 260 12.99 -1.39 18.69
N TYR A 261 12.91 -0.27 17.96
CA TYR A 261 12.98 -0.26 16.50
C TYR A 261 14.36 -0.69 16.00
N VAL A 262 15.45 -0.23 16.61
CA VAL A 262 16.82 -0.65 16.23
C VAL A 262 17.03 -2.15 16.47
N ALA A 263 16.47 -2.70 17.55
CA ALA A 263 16.49 -4.14 17.83
C ALA A 263 15.67 -4.93 16.79
N LEU A 264 14.46 -4.47 16.46
CA LEU A 264 13.64 -5.04 15.38
C LEU A 264 14.39 -5.00 14.04
N LEU A 265 14.97 -3.86 13.68
CA LEU A 265 15.72 -3.69 12.44
C LEU A 265 16.94 -4.61 12.36
N SER A 266 17.59 -4.86 13.50
CA SER A 266 18.71 -5.80 13.58
C SER A 266 18.28 -7.25 13.32
N SER A 267 17.01 -7.61 13.57
CA SER A 267 16.47 -8.95 13.22
C SER A 267 16.35 -9.19 11.71
N TYR A 268 16.59 -8.18 10.88
CA TYR A 268 16.61 -8.29 9.42
C TYR A 268 18.01 -8.54 8.86
N GLU A 269 19.05 -8.74 9.69
CA GLU A 269 20.43 -9.04 9.22
C GLU A 269 20.48 -10.24 8.27
N ARG A 270 19.55 -11.18 8.43
CA ARG A 270 19.48 -12.40 7.63
C ARG A 270 18.26 -12.44 6.70
N LEU A 271 17.68 -11.29 6.34
CA LEU A 271 16.44 -11.20 5.56
C LEU A 271 16.40 -12.12 4.32
N PHE A 272 17.50 -12.24 3.58
CA PHE A 272 17.58 -13.07 2.35
C PHE A 272 18.03 -14.51 2.58
N VAL A 273 18.22 -14.93 3.83
CA VAL A 273 18.69 -16.27 4.22
C VAL A 273 17.73 -16.93 5.20
N ASP A 274 16.98 -16.14 5.96
CA ASP A 274 15.98 -16.64 6.90
C ASP A 274 14.88 -17.42 6.18
N ILE A 275 14.49 -18.51 6.81
CA ILE A 275 13.43 -19.40 6.32
C ILE A 275 12.13 -18.98 7.01
N CYS A 276 11.07 -18.78 6.22
CA CYS A 276 9.74 -18.54 6.75
C CYS A 276 9.29 -19.73 7.59
N SER A 277 8.96 -19.50 8.87
CA SER A 277 8.55 -20.56 9.80
C SER A 277 7.25 -21.27 9.39
N ASN A 278 6.40 -20.62 8.59
CA ASN A 278 5.13 -21.18 8.16
C ASN A 278 5.27 -22.07 6.92
N CYS A 279 5.91 -21.56 5.85
CA CYS A 279 5.99 -22.29 4.57
C CYS A 279 7.35 -22.96 4.34
N GLN A 280 8.30 -22.79 5.26
CA GLN A 280 9.65 -23.36 5.23
C GLN A 280 10.46 -23.00 3.97
N ARG A 281 10.23 -21.80 3.42
CA ARG A 281 10.96 -21.26 2.25
C ARG A 281 11.64 -19.94 2.57
N VAL A 282 12.76 -19.66 1.92
CA VAL A 282 13.44 -18.36 1.97
C VAL A 282 12.71 -17.34 1.11
N ILE A 283 12.28 -17.73 -0.09
CA ILE A 283 11.57 -16.85 -1.03
C ILE A 283 10.14 -17.35 -1.19
N SER A 284 9.16 -16.44 -1.10
CA SER A 284 7.76 -16.80 -1.33
C SER A 284 7.56 -17.31 -2.75
N ALA A 285 6.68 -18.30 -2.93
CA ALA A 285 6.28 -18.78 -4.25
C ALA A 285 5.64 -17.65 -5.07
N GLU A 286 4.87 -16.80 -4.39
CA GLU A 286 4.17 -15.66 -4.97
C GLU A 286 4.96 -14.38 -4.70
N GLY A 287 5.37 -13.68 -5.77
CA GLY A 287 6.01 -12.36 -5.69
C GLY A 287 7.52 -12.36 -5.37
N HIS A 288 8.14 -13.52 -5.17
CA HIS A 288 9.58 -13.65 -4.93
C HIS A 288 10.13 -12.75 -3.79
N VAL A 289 9.36 -12.59 -2.71
CA VAL A 289 9.74 -11.74 -1.59
C VAL A 289 10.27 -12.59 -0.43
N PRO A 290 11.39 -12.22 0.22
CA PRO A 290 11.85 -12.86 1.46
C PRO A 290 10.86 -12.68 2.62
N PRO A 291 11.01 -13.40 3.73
CA PRO A 291 10.14 -13.25 4.88
C PRO A 291 10.39 -11.91 5.58
N VAL A 292 9.64 -10.88 5.20
CA VAL A 292 9.74 -9.50 5.73
C VAL A 292 8.92 -9.27 7.01
N VAL A 293 8.04 -10.20 7.38
CA VAL A 293 7.25 -10.08 8.62
C VAL A 293 8.07 -10.62 9.77
N ARG A 294 8.07 -9.89 10.89
CA ARG A 294 8.60 -10.33 12.18
C ARG A 294 7.42 -10.44 13.13
N LYS A 295 7.27 -11.57 13.83
CA LYS A 295 6.28 -11.73 14.90
C LYS A 295 7.05 -12.00 16.18
N ARG A 296 6.78 -11.24 17.23
CA ARG A 296 7.44 -11.46 18.51
C ARG A 296 7.02 -12.82 19.08
N LEU A 297 7.99 -13.64 19.47
CA LEU A 297 7.73 -14.82 20.29
C LEU A 297 7.77 -14.40 21.75
N LEU A 298 6.70 -14.68 22.48
CA LEU A 298 6.67 -14.54 23.94
C LEU A 298 7.49 -15.70 24.50
N SER A 299 8.78 -15.48 24.74
CA SER A 299 9.64 -16.49 25.35
C SER A 299 9.09 -16.85 26.74
N SER A 300 8.62 -18.08 26.90
CA SER A 300 8.17 -18.63 28.19
C SER A 300 9.35 -18.94 29.13
N SER A 301 10.57 -19.01 28.59
CA SER A 301 11.78 -19.33 29.37
C SER A 301 12.35 -18.11 30.08
N ALA A 302 12.66 -18.25 31.37
CA ALA A 302 13.28 -17.25 32.25
C ALA A 302 14.70 -16.78 31.86
N ASP A 303 15.16 -17.11 30.66
CA ASP A 303 16.48 -16.71 30.15
C ASP A 303 16.34 -15.32 29.49
N PRO A 304 17.00 -14.26 30.01
CA PRO A 304 16.90 -12.88 29.50
C PRO A 304 17.67 -12.67 28.17
N LYS A 305 17.66 -13.68 27.29
CA LYS A 305 18.28 -13.57 25.97
C LYS A 305 17.44 -12.68 25.06
N ALA A 306 18.15 -12.05 24.11
CA ALA A 306 17.61 -11.12 23.13
C ALA A 306 16.23 -11.55 22.57
N PRO A 307 15.33 -10.59 22.29
CA PRO A 307 13.98 -10.88 21.83
C PRO A 307 14.01 -11.80 20.60
N GLN A 308 13.34 -12.94 20.69
CA GLN A 308 13.23 -13.88 19.58
C GLN A 308 12.10 -13.45 18.64
N TRP A 309 12.45 -13.34 17.36
CA TRP A 309 11.52 -12.97 16.31
C TRP A 309 11.21 -14.18 15.44
N ASP A 310 9.94 -14.50 15.31
CA ASP A 310 9.42 -15.41 14.30
C ASP A 310 9.41 -14.72 12.95
N VAL A 311 9.88 -15.40 11.90
CA VAL A 311 10.17 -14.83 10.59
C VAL A 311 9.18 -15.38 9.57
N ARG A 312 8.40 -14.52 8.91
CA ARG A 312 7.33 -14.94 7.98
C ARG A 312 7.26 -14.11 6.70
N HIS A 313 6.77 -14.72 5.62
CA HIS A 313 6.32 -13.97 4.43
C HIS A 313 5.06 -13.17 4.74
N VAL A 314 4.76 -12.14 3.93
CA VAL A 314 3.55 -11.33 4.08
C VAL A 314 2.28 -12.18 4.01
N LEU A 315 2.23 -13.14 3.07
CA LEU A 315 1.11 -14.07 2.91
C LEU A 315 1.04 -15.12 4.02
N CYS A 316 2.13 -15.36 4.74
CA CYS A 316 2.21 -16.29 5.85
C CYS A 316 1.99 -15.62 7.21
N LYS A 317 1.58 -14.34 7.25
CA LYS A 317 1.37 -13.59 8.50
C LYS A 317 0.39 -14.31 9.43
N TYR A 318 -0.67 -14.87 8.86
CA TYR A 318 -1.68 -15.61 9.60
C TYR A 318 -1.25 -17.06 9.76
N GLU A 319 -1.31 -17.54 10.99
CA GLU A 319 -1.17 -18.97 11.27
C GLU A 319 -2.33 -19.67 10.58
N PRO A 320 -2.08 -20.71 9.76
CA PRO A 320 -3.18 -21.53 9.30
C PRO A 320 -3.93 -22.01 10.55
N PRO A 321 -5.27 -21.94 10.57
CA PRO A 321 -6.02 -22.48 11.69
C PRO A 321 -5.52 -23.90 11.94
N ALA A 322 -5.18 -24.21 13.20
CA ALA A 322 -4.77 -25.55 13.57
C ALA A 322 -5.76 -26.52 12.91
N PRO A 323 -5.29 -27.58 12.23
CA PRO A 323 -6.18 -28.53 11.57
C PRO A 323 -7.22 -28.91 12.61
N GLN A 324 -8.47 -28.50 12.40
CA GLN A 324 -9.53 -28.79 13.35
C GLN A 324 -9.54 -30.30 13.45
N ALA A 325 -9.22 -30.83 14.63
CA ALA A 325 -9.33 -32.26 14.88
C ALA A 325 -10.73 -32.63 14.45
N ASN A 326 -10.84 -33.44 13.38
CA ASN A 326 -12.12 -33.78 12.80
C ASN A 326 -13.04 -34.23 13.94
N PRO A 327 -14.15 -33.51 14.24
CA PRO A 327 -15.05 -33.87 15.33
C PRO A 327 -15.86 -35.14 15.02
N GLY A 328 -15.41 -35.95 14.06
CA GLY A 328 -16.11 -37.13 13.53
C GLY A 328 -15.59 -38.47 14.04
N ASP A 329 -14.55 -38.51 14.88
CA ASP A 329 -14.13 -39.75 15.54
C ASP A 329 -14.73 -39.83 16.95
N HIS A 330 -16.05 -39.64 17.04
CA HIS A 330 -16.82 -40.22 18.13
C HIS A 330 -16.86 -41.72 17.88
N GLY A 331 -15.82 -42.39 18.36
CA GLY A 331 -15.80 -43.84 18.51
C GLY A 331 -17.09 -44.27 19.19
N VAL A 332 -17.90 -45.01 18.46
CA VAL A 332 -18.92 -45.87 19.04
C VAL A 332 -18.13 -46.88 19.87
N GLU A 333 -18.06 -46.66 21.17
CA GLU A 333 -17.64 -47.65 22.15
C GLU A 333 -18.60 -48.83 22.01
N ASN A 334 -18.20 -49.80 21.19
CA ASN A 334 -18.85 -51.08 21.13
C ASN A 334 -18.37 -51.85 22.38
N GLU A 335 -19.23 -51.91 23.38
CA GLU A 335 -19.08 -52.77 24.56
C GLU A 335 -19.05 -54.24 24.10
N GLY A 336 -17.86 -54.71 23.77
CA GLY A 336 -17.56 -56.11 23.49
C GLY A 336 -17.19 -56.82 24.78
N GLU A 337 -18.21 -57.34 25.47
CA GLU A 337 -18.11 -58.28 26.58
C GLU A 337 -17.35 -59.54 26.13
N GLY A 338 -16.07 -59.64 26.52
CA GLY A 338 -15.18 -60.73 26.14
C GLY A 338 -14.41 -61.24 27.34
N GLY A 339 -15.04 -62.15 28.09
CA GLY A 339 -14.41 -62.85 29.20
C GLY A 339 -13.19 -63.66 28.76
N GLY A 340 -12.16 -63.65 29.60
CA GLY A 340 -10.95 -64.46 29.40
C GLY A 340 -10.11 -64.49 30.67
N LYS A 341 -10.40 -65.47 31.53
CA LYS A 341 -9.61 -65.87 32.71
C LYS A 341 -8.26 -66.48 32.30
N ASN A 342 -7.40 -66.59 33.31
CA ASN A 342 -6.14 -67.34 33.44
C ASN A 342 -4.92 -66.43 33.18
N GLY A 343 -3.92 -66.34 34.04
CA GLY A 343 -3.51 -67.17 35.16
C GLY A 343 -1.98 -67.11 35.23
N GLU A 344 -1.42 -67.38 36.40
CA GLU A 344 0.01 -67.60 36.69
C GLU A 344 0.93 -66.35 36.66
N ALA A 345 1.44 -65.87 37.80
CA ALA A 345 2.37 -66.47 38.77
C ALA A 345 3.85 -66.45 38.32
N GLY A 346 4.71 -65.88 39.16
CA GLY A 346 6.18 -65.86 39.03
C GLY A 346 6.73 -64.51 39.48
N SER A 347 6.82 -64.22 40.79
CA SER A 347 7.95 -64.54 41.68
C SER A 347 9.32 -64.03 41.23
N ASN A 348 9.85 -63.11 42.04
CA ASN A 348 11.25 -62.88 42.43
C ASN A 348 12.32 -62.68 41.34
N ALA A 349 12.94 -61.49 41.30
CA ALA A 349 14.18 -61.16 42.03
C ALA A 349 14.57 -59.70 41.78
#